data_AF-D6ABK7-F1
#
_entry.id   AF-D6ABK7-F1
#
_cell.length_a   1.000
_cell.length_b   1.000
_cell.length_c   1.000
_cell.angle_alpha   90.00
_cell.angle_beta   90.00
_cell.angle_gamma   90.00
#
_symmetry.space_group_name_H-M   'P 1'
#
loop_
_entity.id
_entity.type
_entity.pdbx_description
1 polymer ?
#
loop_
_entity_poly.entity_id
_entity_poly.type
_entity_poly.pdbx_seq_one_letter_code
_entity_poly.pdbx_strand_id
1 'polypeptide(L)' 'MTMRHKATQEQPVDLPVGFNALLLDCAPVPGCATCRTEWRNLKTAEGAGEIWQAADHATKIRDHASGCH' A
#
# COMPACT_ATOMS: atom_id res chain seq x y z
N MET A 1 36.06 -22.28 25.69
CA MET A 1 34.69 -22.70 25.32
C MET A 1 33.93 -21.45 24.92
N THR A 2 33.74 -21.22 23.62
CA THR A 2 33.09 -20.01 23.10
C THR A 2 31.58 -20.22 23.10
N MET A 3 30.86 -19.52 23.98
CA MET A 3 29.41 -19.55 24.00
C MET A 3 28.87 -18.89 22.73
N ARG A 4 28.24 -19.68 21.87
CA ARG A 4 27.60 -19.22 20.64
C ARG A 4 26.21 -18.72 21.00
N HIS A 5 26.05 -17.40 21.12
CA HIS A 5 24.74 -16.79 21.36
C HIS A 5 23.85 -17.03 20.13
N LYS A 6 22.75 -17.78 20.32
CA LYS A 6 21.73 -17.98 19.27
C LYS A 6 20.98 -16.66 19.12
N ALA A 7 21.25 -15.92 18.05
CA ALA A 7 20.47 -14.73 17.73
C ALA A 7 19.05 -15.16 17.36
N THR A 8 18.07 -14.85 18.21
CA THR A 8 16.63 -14.96 17.93
C THR A 8 16.19 -13.80 17.02
N GLN A 9 16.95 -13.50 15.98
CA GLN A 9 16.58 -12.44 15.05
C GLN A 9 15.67 -13.07 14.00
N GLU A 10 14.41 -12.66 14.00
CA GLU A 10 13.45 -13.04 12.96
C GLU A 10 13.98 -12.58 11.60
N GLN A 11 13.66 -13.34 10.54
CA GLN A 11 14.05 -12.96 9.19
C GLN A 11 13.46 -11.58 8.86
N PRO A 12 14.25 -10.68 8.24
CA PRO A 12 13.73 -9.42 7.75
C PRO A 12 12.55 -9.66 6.80
N VAL A 13 11.48 -8.88 6.96
CA VAL A 13 10.36 -8.88 6.02
C VAL A 13 10.73 -8.11 4.76
N ASP A 14 10.41 -8.67 3.59
CA ASP A 14 10.57 -7.95 2.33
C ASP A 14 9.47 -6.91 2.19
N LEU A 15 9.88 -5.63 2.17
CA LEU A 15 8.96 -4.52 1.95
C LEU A 15 8.62 -4.41 0.45
N PRO A 16 7.36 -4.06 0.11
CA PRO A 16 6.98 -3.77 -1.26
C PRO A 16 7.80 -2.61 -1.83
N VAL A 17 8.22 -2.74 -3.09
CA VAL A 17 8.97 -1.70 -3.82
C VAL A 17 8.22 -1.26 -5.09
N GLY A 18 8.60 -0.10 -5.64
CA GLY A 18 8.01 0.44 -6.86
C GLY A 18 6.50 0.70 -6.70
N PHE A 19 5.71 0.33 -7.71
CA PHE A 19 4.25 0.52 -7.67
C PHE A 19 3.56 -0.23 -6.54
N ASN A 20 4.10 -1.37 -6.09
CA ASN A 20 3.53 -2.08 -4.95
C ASN A 20 3.72 -1.31 -3.63
N ALA A 21 4.75 -0.46 -3.52
CA ALA A 21 4.92 0.41 -2.36
C ALA A 21 3.80 1.46 -2.25
N LEU A 22 3.22 1.89 -3.37
CA LEU A 22 2.07 2.80 -3.37
C LEU A 22 0.80 2.12 -2.84
N LEU A 23 0.72 0.79 -2.85
CA LEU A 23 -0.44 0.08 -2.33
C LEU A 23 -0.38 -0.05 -0.80
N LEU A 24 0.84 -0.03 -0.25
CA LEU A 24 1.08 -0.10 1.19
C LEU A 24 0.44 1.11 1.90
N ASP A 25 -0.35 0.83 2.93
CA ASP A 25 -1.05 1.82 3.78
C ASP A 25 -1.96 2.81 3.03
N CYS A 26 -2.42 2.48 1.83
CA CYS A 26 -3.46 3.28 1.18
C CYS A 26 -4.80 3.05 1.91
N ALA A 27 -5.53 4.12 2.24
CA ALA A 27 -6.86 4.06 2.83
C ALA A 27 -7.69 5.29 2.43
N PRO A 28 -9.02 5.14 2.22
CA PRO A 28 -9.87 6.26 1.87
C PRO A 28 -10.10 7.18 3.07
N VAL A 29 -10.21 8.49 2.81
CA VAL A 29 -10.63 9.47 3.84
C VAL A 29 -12.05 9.12 4.34
N PRO A 30 -12.28 9.01 5.66
CA PRO A 30 -13.60 8.75 6.22
C PRO A 30 -14.64 9.75 5.72
N GLY A 31 -15.82 9.26 5.33
CA GLY A 31 -16.89 10.13 4.82
C GLY A 31 -16.72 10.62 3.37
N CYS A 32 -15.53 10.56 2.77
CA CYS A 32 -15.31 11.01 1.40
C CYS A 32 -15.82 10.01 0.34
N ALA A 33 -16.78 10.43 -0.49
CA ALA A 33 -17.33 9.61 -1.56
C ALA A 33 -16.31 9.30 -2.67
N THR A 34 -15.49 10.28 -3.04
CA THR A 34 -14.43 10.13 -4.05
C THR A 34 -13.40 9.09 -3.61
N CYS A 35 -12.82 9.24 -2.42
CA CYS A 35 -11.84 8.28 -1.90
C CYS A 35 -12.45 6.88 -1.78
N ARG A 36 -13.72 6.73 -1.37
CA ARG A 36 -14.40 5.42 -1.30
C ARG A 36 -14.57 4.77 -2.67
N THR A 37 -14.79 5.55 -3.72
CA THR A 37 -14.91 5.02 -5.09
C THR A 37 -13.56 4.58 -5.62
N GLU A 38 -12.55 5.43 -5.51
CA GLU A 38 -11.19 5.08 -5.91
C GLU A 38 -10.65 3.88 -5.13
N TRP A 39 -11.00 3.76 -3.84
CA TRP A 39 -10.62 2.59 -3.03
C TRP A 39 -11.23 1.28 -3.55
N ARG A 40 -12.48 1.30 -4.01
CA ARG A 40 -13.12 0.11 -4.61
C ARG A 40 -12.47 -0.26 -5.94
N ASN A 41 -12.12 0.74 -6.75
CA ASN A 41 -11.43 0.51 -8.02
C ASN A 41 -10.02 -0.05 -7.78
N LEU A 42 -9.29 0.49 -6.80
CA LEU A 42 -8.01 -0.05 -6.34
C LEU A 42 -8.13 -1.53 -5.96
N LYS A 43 -9.09 -1.89 -5.09
CA LYS A 43 -9.24 -3.29 -4.65
C LYS A 43 -9.64 -4.23 -5.79
N THR A 44 -10.42 -3.75 -6.76
CA THR A 44 -10.73 -4.49 -7.98
C THR A 44 -9.47 -4.74 -8.82
N ALA A 45 -8.67 -3.69 -9.05
CA ALA A 45 -7.43 -3.78 -9.82
C ALA A 45 -6.37 -4.67 -9.14
N GLU A 46 -6.21 -4.55 -7.82
CA GLU A 46 -5.34 -5.44 -7.02
C GLU A 46 -5.77 -6.91 -7.17
N GLY A 47 -7.06 -7.20 -7.05
CA GLY A 47 -7.60 -8.56 -7.21
C GLY A 47 -7.40 -9.14 -8.62
N ALA A 48 -7.32 -8.28 -9.64
CA ALA A 48 -7.03 -8.66 -11.02
C ALA A 48 -5.52 -8.75 -11.33
N GLY A 49 -4.64 -8.35 -10.40
CA GLY A 49 -3.19 -8.27 -10.66
C GLY A 49 -2.76 -7.05 -11.49
N GLU A 50 -3.65 -6.09 -11.71
CA GLU A 50 -3.42 -4.88 -12.51
C GLU A 50 -2.70 -3.80 -11.68
N ILE A 51 -1.45 -4.08 -11.29
CA ILE A 51 -0.69 -3.28 -10.31
C ILE A 51 -0.54 -1.81 -10.70
N TRP A 52 -0.36 -1.51 -11.99
CA TRP A 52 -0.26 -0.13 -12.47
C TRP A 52 -1.57 0.65 -12.25
N GLN A 53 -2.72 0.03 -12.52
CA GLN A 53 -4.03 0.65 -12.31
C GLN A 53 -4.32 0.80 -10.81
N ALA A 54 -3.96 -0.21 -10.01
CA ALA A 54 -4.09 -0.13 -8.56
C ALA A 54 -3.27 1.04 -7.98
N ALA A 55 -2.03 1.22 -8.46
CA ALA A 55 -1.17 2.32 -8.03
C ALA A 55 -1.68 3.70 -8.46
N ASP A 56 -2.29 3.81 -9.64
CA ASP A 56 -2.97 5.04 -10.10
C ASP A 56 -4.14 5.41 -9.16
N HIS A 57 -5.02 4.46 -8.83
CA HIS A 57 -6.09 4.69 -7.85
C HIS A 57 -5.55 5.04 -6.46
N ALA A 58 -4.47 4.41 -6.03
CA ALA A 58 -3.82 4.72 -4.74
C ALA A 58 -3.24 6.14 -4.71
N THR A 59 -2.77 6.64 -5.84
CA THR A 59 -2.25 8.01 -6.01
C THR A 59 -3.40 9.00 -5.94
N LYS A 60 -4.50 8.77 -6.67
CA LYS A 60 -5.71 9.60 -6.62
C LYS A 60 -6.28 9.75 -5.21
N ILE A 61 -6.26 8.68 -4.40
CA ILE A 61 -6.69 8.74 -3.00
C ILE A 61 -5.76 9.63 -2.18
N ARG A 62 -4.44 9.49 -2.34
CA ARG A 62 -3.45 10.28 -1.61
C ARG A 62 -3.50 11.75 -1.96
N ASP A 63 -3.55 12.08 -3.25
CA ASP A 63 -3.60 13.46 -3.74
C ASP A 63 -4.88 14.17 -3.25
N HIS A 64 -6.01 13.47 -3.29
CA HIS A 64 -7.25 14.01 -2.74
C HIS A 64 -7.20 14.15 -1.22
N ALA A 65 -6.55 13.21 -0.50
CA ALA A 65 -6.43 13.28 0.95
C ALA A 65 -5.47 14.39 1.42
N SER A 66 -4.42 14.70 0.65
CA SER A 66 -3.49 15.78 0.94
C SER A 66 -4.04 17.17 0.61
N GLY A 67 -5.19 17.24 -0.09
CA GLY A 67 -5.74 18.50 -0.59
C GLY A 67 -4.86 19.14 -1.68
N CYS A 68 -3.96 18.36 -2.29
CA CYS A 68 -3.22 18.77 -3.47
C CYS A 68 -4.21 18.75 -4.65
N HIS A 69 -4.72 19.93 -5.00
CA HIS A 69 -5.58 20.17 -6.15
C HIS A 69 -4.92 21.17 -7.10
#